data_AF-A0A2E9IZA1-F1
#
_entry.id   AF-A0A2E9IZA1-F1
#
_cell.length_a   1.000
_cell.length_b   1.000
_cell.length_c   1.000
_cell.angle_alpha   90.00
_cell.angle_beta   90.00
_cell.angle_gamma   90.00
#
_symmetry.space_group_name_H-M   'P 1'
#
loop_
_entity.id
_entity.type
_entity.pdbx_description
1 polymer ?
#
loop_
_entity_poly.entity_id
_entity_poly.type
_entity_poly.pdbx_seq_one_letter_code
_entity_poly.pdbx_strand_id
1 'polypeptide(L)' 'MKNTQTLHAAGTGAAAIQGVNTEHAQTWDAVETYFECITTCSLDDGECITRCVEQLKDTDN' A
#
# COMPACT_ATOMS: atom_id res chain seq x y z
N MET A 1 -35.72 37.48 13.49
CA MET A 1 -35.04 37.57 12.19
C MET A 1 -33.70 36.87 12.33
N LYS A 2 -33.63 35.57 12.02
CA LYS A 2 -32.37 34.82 12.05
C LYS A 2 -32.06 34.41 10.61
N ASN A 3 -30.91 34.88 10.17
CA ASN A 3 -30.44 34.99 8.81
C ASN A 3 -29.97 33.65 8.24
N THR A 4 -30.28 33.44 6.97
CA THR A 4 -29.71 32.38 6.14
C THR A 4 -28.19 32.53 6.09
N GLN A 5 -27.48 31.46 6.45
CA GLN A 5 -26.07 31.30 6.15
C GLN A 5 -25.87 29.96 5.44
N THR A 6 -26.01 30.01 4.12
CA THR A 6 -25.48 29.01 3.20
C THR A 6 -24.00 29.32 3.03
N LEU A 7 -23.07 28.44 3.41
CA LEU A 7 -21.72 28.41 2.82
C LEU A 7 -21.03 27.03 2.96
N HIS A 8 -20.75 26.47 1.78
CA HIS A 8 -19.68 25.59 1.32
C HIS A 8 -19.22 24.40 2.16
N ALA A 9 -19.57 23.20 1.66
CA ALA A 9 -18.82 21.98 1.91
C ALA A 9 -17.42 22.12 1.29
N ALA A 10 -16.44 22.39 2.14
CA ALA A 10 -15.03 22.10 1.87
C ALA A 10 -14.87 20.57 1.88
N GLY A 11 -14.92 19.97 0.69
CA GLY A 11 -14.63 18.56 0.46
C GLY A 11 -13.20 18.41 -0.06
N THR A 12 -12.26 18.46 0.88
CA THR A 12 -11.01 17.69 0.94
C THR A 12 -10.20 17.57 -0.36
N GLY A 13 -9.10 18.31 -0.40
CA GLY A 13 -8.03 18.10 -1.37
C GLY A 13 -7.47 16.67 -1.25
N ALA A 14 -7.68 15.88 -2.29
CA ALA A 14 -6.73 14.85 -2.66
C ALA A 14 -5.59 15.56 -3.41
N ALA A 15 -4.70 16.19 -2.64
CA ALA A 15 -3.37 16.49 -3.14
C ALA A 15 -2.73 15.13 -3.43
N ALA A 16 -2.76 14.74 -4.71
CA ALA A 16 -1.90 13.68 -5.20
C ALA A 16 -0.47 14.12 -4.89
N ILE A 17 0.10 13.58 -3.81
CA ILE A 17 1.53 13.63 -3.54
C ILE A 17 2.24 12.79 -4.60
N GLN A 18 2.23 13.27 -5.84
CA GLN A 18 3.12 12.81 -6.89
C GLN A 18 4.51 13.35 -6.56
N GLY A 19 5.22 12.61 -5.71
CA GLY A 19 6.53 13.04 -5.22
C GLY A 19 7.19 12.11 -4.23
N VAL A 20 6.83 10.82 -4.18
CA VAL A 20 7.63 9.83 -3.47
C VAL A 20 8.33 8.98 -4.51
N ASN A 21 9.63 9.26 -4.64
CA ASN A 21 10.67 8.40 -5.20
C ASN A 21 10.15 7.04 -5.70
N THR A 22 10.00 6.87 -7.02
CA THR A 22 9.39 5.69 -7.65
C THR A 22 10.05 4.39 -7.20
N GLU A 23 11.34 4.41 -6.88
CA GLU A 23 12.06 3.24 -6.36
C GLU A 23 11.64 2.86 -4.95
N HIS A 24 11.41 3.85 -4.08
CA HIS A 24 10.95 3.60 -2.72
C HIS A 24 9.52 3.03 -2.70
N ALA A 25 8.69 3.40 -3.67
CA ALA A 25 7.38 2.82 -3.87
C ALA A 25 7.45 1.34 -4.30
N GLN A 26 8.40 0.96 -5.16
CA GLN A 26 8.60 -0.46 -5.54
C GLN A 26 9.07 -1.29 -4.35
N THR A 27 10.01 -0.79 -3.54
CA THR A 27 10.46 -1.50 -2.34
C THR A 27 9.37 -1.65 -1.27
N TRP A 28 8.43 -0.69 -1.18
CA TRP A 28 7.32 -0.78 -0.24
C TRP A 28 6.27 -1.79 -0.69
N ASP A 29 5.95 -1.81 -1.99
CA ASP A 29 5.00 -2.75 -2.60
C ASP A 29 5.45 -4.21 -2.46
N ALA A 30 6.76 -4.46 -2.61
CA ALA A 30 7.34 -5.77 -2.38
C ALA A 30 7.18 -6.26 -0.93
N VAL A 31 7.33 -5.34 0.05
CA VAL A 31 7.18 -5.66 1.47
C VAL A 31 5.70 -5.88 1.83
N GLU A 32 4.78 -5.09 1.28
CA GLU A 32 3.34 -5.30 1.49
C GLU A 32 2.89 -6.65 0.93
N THR A 33 3.31 -7.00 -0.28
CA THR A 33 3.01 -8.30 -0.91
C THR A 33 3.59 -9.47 -0.10
N TYR A 34 4.81 -9.32 0.43
CA TYR A 34 5.41 -10.32 1.33
C TYR A 34 4.57 -10.55 2.58
N PHE A 35 4.15 -9.46 3.24
CA PHE A 35 3.37 -9.55 4.47
C PHE A 35 1.97 -10.11 4.21
N GLU A 36 1.32 -9.75 3.11
CA GLU A 36 0.05 -10.35 2.70
C GLU A 36 0.21 -11.86 2.49
N CYS A 37 1.23 -12.30 1.75
CA CYS A 37 1.49 -13.71 1.51
C CYS A 37 1.75 -14.48 2.82
N ILE A 38 2.60 -13.95 3.70
CA ILE A 38 2.90 -14.59 4.99
C ILE A 38 1.68 -14.71 5.89
N THR A 39 0.75 -13.76 5.85
CA THR A 39 -0.48 -13.87 6.67
C THR A 39 -1.35 -15.06 6.30
N THR A 40 -1.18 -15.60 5.09
CA THR A 40 -1.85 -16.81 4.63
C THR A 40 -1.07 -18.10 4.94
N CYS A 41 0.21 -17.98 5.28
CA CYS A 41 1.09 -19.07 5.67
C CYS A 41 1.13 -19.26 7.21
N SER A 42 1.46 -20.46 7.68
CA SER A 42 2.04 -20.60 9.02
C SER A 42 3.50 -20.15 8.99
N LEU A 43 3.95 -19.42 10.02
CA LEU A 43 5.36 -18.99 10.11
C LEU A 43 6.33 -20.17 10.23
N ASP A 44 5.80 -21.35 10.58
CA ASP A 44 6.53 -22.61 10.70
C ASP A 44 6.64 -23.35 9.36
N ASP A 45 5.82 -22.97 8.36
CA ASP A 45 5.84 -23.53 7.02
C ASP A 45 6.86 -22.79 6.15
N GLY A 46 8.11 -23.25 6.26
CA GLY A 46 9.23 -22.70 5.51
C GLY A 46 9.10 -22.84 3.98
N GLU A 47 8.33 -23.81 3.48
CA GLU A 47 8.07 -23.94 2.04
C GLU A 47 7.13 -22.83 1.56
N CYS A 48 6.07 -22.54 2.33
CA CYS A 48 5.14 -21.44 2.06
C CYS A 48 5.86 -20.09 2.07
N ILE A 49 6.71 -19.82 3.07
CA ILE A 49 7.50 -18.59 3.14
C ILE A 49 8.49 -18.47 1.98
N THR A 50 9.16 -19.56 1.59
CA THR A 50 10.12 -19.55 0.47
C THR A 50 9.43 -19.13 -0.82
N ARG A 51 8.23 -19.64 -1.09
CA ARG A 51 7.41 -19.22 -2.25
C ARG A 51 6.99 -17.76 -2.19
N CYS A 52 6.71 -17.21 -1.00
CA CYS A 52 6.40 -15.79 -0.85
C CYS A 52 7.58 -14.91 -1.27
N VAL A 53 8.82 -15.31 -0.94
CA VAL A 53 10.03 -14.56 -1.32
C VAL A 53 10.34 -14.71 -2.81
N GLU A 54 10.16 -15.91 -3.38
CA GLU A 54 10.38 -16.14 -4.81
C GLU A 54 9.50 -15.28 -5.71
N GLN A 55 8.23 -15.09 -5.34
CA GLN A 55 7.27 -14.24 -6.07
C GLN A 55 7.73 -12.78 -6.18
N LEU A 56 8.39 -12.24 -5.15
CA LEU A 56 8.91 -10.87 -5.16
C LEU A 56 10.12 -10.74 -6.09
N LYS A 57 10.96 -11.79 -6.12
CA LYS A 57 12.16 -11.85 -6.95
C LYS A 57 11.85 -11.83 -8.45
N ASP A 58 10.71 -12.40 -8.86
CA ASP A 58 10.27 -12.42 -10.25
C ASP A 58 9.63 -11.08 -10.69
N THR A 59 9.30 -10.20 -9.74
CA THR A 59 8.72 -8.87 -10.02
C THR A 59 9.81 -7.82 -10.32
N ASP A 60 11.05 -8.06 -9.90
CA ASP A 60 12.22 -7.23 -10.16
C ASP A 60 12.94 -7.52 -11.51
N ASN A 61 12.31 -8.26 -12.45
CA ASN A 61 12.90 -8.62 -13.76
C ASN A 61 12.22 -7.98 -14.98
#